data_AF-A0A3D2ICN5-F1
#
_entry.id   AF-A0A3D2ICN5-F1
#
_cell.length_a   1.000
_cell.length_b   1.000
_cell.length_c   1.000
_cell.angle_alpha   90.00
_cell.angle_beta   90.00
_cell.angle_gamma   90.00
#
_symmetry.space_group_name_H-M   'P 1'
#
loop_
_entity.id
_entity.type
_entity.pdbx_description
1 polymer ?
#
loop_
_entity_poly.entity_id
_entity_poly.type
_entity_poly.pdbx_seq_one_letter_code
_entity_poly.pdbx_strand_id
1 'polypeptide(L)'
;MKTVNLVFPHQLFEESPLLDDDFPFYLIEEELFFNQYKFHKQKIAFHRATMKFYESWLKDQDKDVEYIEANDDNSDIRKLIAHLAGEGIEKICLLNPTDNWLEKRIADSADEHQVEIEEFENQLFLNTRDDLQDWFGSKEKKFFQTSFYKDERKKR
;
A
#
# COMPACT_ATOMS: atom_id res chain seq x y z
N MET A 1 -20.57 -7.04 3.72
CA MET A 1 -19.52 -6.27 4.38
C MET A 1 -19.14 -5.14 3.45
N LYS A 2 -19.28 -3.88 3.86
CA LYS A 2 -18.85 -2.76 3.01
C LYS A 2 -17.33 -2.73 2.97
N THR A 3 -16.77 -2.84 1.78
CA THR A 3 -15.33 -3.05 1.55
C THR A 3 -14.82 -2.02 0.56
N VAL A 4 -13.58 -1.55 0.76
CA VAL A 4 -12.90 -0.60 -0.13
C VAL A 4 -11.45 -1.04 -0.36
N ASN A 5 -10.89 -0.62 -1.48
CA ASN A 5 -9.49 -0.81 -1.85
C ASN A 5 -8.69 0.46 -1.54
N LEU A 6 -7.55 0.34 -0.85
CA LEU A 6 -6.61 1.45 -0.68
C LEU A 6 -5.38 1.27 -1.57
N VAL A 7 -4.98 2.33 -2.26
CA VAL A 7 -3.79 2.36 -3.12
C VAL A 7 -2.88 3.53 -2.75
N PHE A 8 -1.61 3.23 -2.49
CA PHE A 8 -0.59 4.20 -2.10
C PHE A 8 0.30 4.64 -3.28
N PRO A 9 1.03 5.78 -3.15
CA PRO A 9 1.74 6.42 -4.27
C PRO A 9 2.82 5.57 -4.97
N HIS A 10 3.33 4.53 -4.31
CA HIS A 10 4.38 3.63 -4.78
C HIS A 10 3.86 2.27 -5.28
N GLN A 11 2.54 2.08 -5.36
CA GLN A 11 1.88 0.79 -5.65
C GLN A 11 0.91 0.87 -6.84
N LEU A 12 1.27 1.63 -7.87
CA LEU A 12 0.44 1.86 -9.07
C LEU A 12 0.69 0.76 -10.11
N PHE A 13 0.12 -0.42 -9.88
CA PHE A 13 0.35 -1.62 -10.72
C PHE A 13 -0.76 -1.84 -11.75
N GLU A 14 -0.38 -2.16 -12.99
CA GLU A 14 -1.33 -2.53 -14.05
C GLU A 14 -2.01 -3.88 -13.78
N GLU A 15 -1.27 -4.83 -13.22
CA GLU A 15 -1.80 -6.12 -12.76
C GLU A 15 -1.80 -6.10 -11.24
N SER A 16 -2.94 -6.22 -10.57
CA SER A 16 -3.03 -6.16 -9.11
C SER A 16 -4.18 -7.02 -8.61
N PRO A 17 -4.03 -7.76 -7.49
CA PRO A 17 -5.15 -8.50 -6.90
C PRO A 17 -6.31 -7.58 -6.49
N LEU A 18 -6.05 -6.29 -6.23
CA LEU A 18 -7.12 -5.33 -5.93
C LEU A 18 -8.06 -5.08 -7.12
N LEU A 19 -7.63 -5.41 -8.35
CA LEU A 19 -8.45 -5.22 -9.56
C LEU A 19 -9.43 -6.38 -9.80
N ASP A 20 -9.26 -7.51 -9.11
CA ASP A 20 -10.07 -8.72 -9.27
C ASP A 20 -11.50 -8.55 -8.70
N ASP A 21 -11.69 -7.55 -7.84
CA ASP A 21 -12.99 -7.15 -7.28
C ASP A 21 -13.45 -5.78 -7.80
N ASP A 22 -14.71 -5.44 -7.52
CA ASP A 22 -15.33 -4.16 -7.90
C ASP A 22 -15.53 -3.24 -6.68
N PHE A 23 -14.68 -3.34 -5.65
CA PHE A 23 -14.76 -2.44 -4.51
C PHE A 23 -14.26 -1.03 -4.88
N PRO A 24 -14.83 0.05 -4.31
CA PRO A 24 -14.37 1.40 -4.54
C PRO A 24 -12.90 1.57 -4.16
N PHE A 25 -12.15 2.26 -5.01
CA PHE A 25 -10.74 2.57 -4.81
C PHE A 25 -10.54 3.93 -4.17
N TYR A 26 -9.67 4.00 -3.18
CA TYR A 26 -9.15 5.23 -2.61
C TYR A 26 -7.68 5.36 -2.97
N LEU A 27 -7.37 6.32 -3.84
CA LEU A 27 -6.01 6.71 -4.20
C LEU A 27 -5.57 7.85 -3.30
N ILE A 28 -4.55 7.60 -2.47
CA ILE A 28 -4.21 8.51 -1.38
C ILE A 28 -2.84 9.12 -1.63
N GLU A 29 -2.75 10.45 -1.79
CA GLU A 29 -1.48 11.18 -1.73
C GLU A 29 -0.99 11.20 -0.26
N GLU A 30 -0.61 10.04 0.27
CA GLU A 30 -0.46 9.82 1.70
C GLU A 30 0.63 10.69 2.35
N GLU A 31 0.34 11.16 3.58
CA GLU A 31 1.14 12.09 4.40
C GLU A 31 2.64 11.76 4.48
N LEU A 32 3.05 10.50 4.69
CA LEU A 32 4.45 10.03 4.72
C LEU A 32 5.16 10.24 3.39
N PHE A 33 4.45 10.17 2.26
CA PHE A 33 5.05 10.31 0.93
C PHE A 33 5.05 11.75 0.42
N PHE A 34 4.14 12.60 0.91
CA PHE A 34 3.94 13.97 0.41
C PHE A 34 4.36 15.07 1.40
N ASN A 35 4.09 14.90 2.70
CA ASN A 35 4.09 16.00 3.67
C ASN A 35 5.04 15.83 4.86
N GLN A 36 5.38 14.59 5.22
CA GLN A 36 6.23 14.28 6.39
C GLN A 36 7.56 15.05 6.39
N TYR A 37 8.12 15.27 5.21
CA TYR A 37 9.35 16.01 5.03
C TYR A 37 9.22 17.05 3.92
N LYS A 38 10.19 17.98 3.87
CA LYS A 38 10.37 18.89 2.73
C LYS A 38 10.97 18.14 1.55
N PHE A 39 10.20 17.25 0.94
CA PHE A 39 10.62 16.48 -0.21
C PHE A 39 10.97 17.37 -1.40
N HIS A 40 11.84 16.87 -2.28
CA HIS A 40 12.18 17.58 -3.50
C HIS A 40 10.94 17.78 -4.38
N LYS A 41 10.73 19.00 -4.91
CA LYS A 41 9.53 19.34 -5.69
C LYS A 41 9.28 18.40 -6.87
N GLN A 42 10.34 17.91 -7.52
CA GLN A 42 10.21 16.95 -8.62
C GLN A 42 9.73 15.57 -8.16
N LYS A 43 10.09 15.12 -6.95
CA LYS A 43 9.56 13.86 -6.38
C LYS A 43 8.05 13.97 -6.20
N ILE A 44 7.59 15.07 -5.59
CA ILE A 44 6.17 15.33 -5.36
C ILE A 44 5.40 15.45 -6.67
N ALA A 45 5.94 16.24 -7.63
CA ALA A 45 5.33 16.38 -8.95
C ALA A 45 5.23 15.04 -9.69
N PHE A 46 6.25 14.18 -9.57
CA PHE A 46 6.25 12.86 -10.18
C PHE A 46 5.18 11.95 -9.56
N HIS A 47 5.13 11.81 -8.22
CA HIS A 47 4.10 11.00 -7.56
C HIS A 47 2.69 11.48 -7.94
N ARG A 48 2.42 12.78 -7.88
CA ARG A 48 1.10 13.32 -8.25
C ARG A 48 0.75 13.01 -9.70
N ALA A 49 1.68 13.21 -10.63
CA ALA A 49 1.43 12.95 -12.04
C ALA A 49 1.13 11.46 -12.31
N THR A 50 1.90 10.53 -11.74
CA THR A 50 1.67 9.09 -11.93
C THR A 50 0.38 8.63 -11.25
N MET A 51 0.06 9.16 -10.07
CA MET A 51 -1.20 8.84 -9.39
C MET A 51 -2.43 9.37 -10.14
N LYS A 52 -2.37 10.58 -10.72
CA LYS A 52 -3.46 11.12 -11.55
C LYS A 52 -3.63 10.36 -12.86
N PHE A 53 -2.53 9.88 -13.44
CA PHE A 53 -2.60 8.94 -14.54
C PHE A 53 -3.30 7.64 -14.13
N TYR A 54 -2.90 7.05 -12.99
CA TYR A 54 -3.49 5.81 -12.50
C TYR A 54 -4.98 5.95 -12.12
N GLU A 55 -5.38 7.09 -11.54
CA GLU A 55 -6.80 7.44 -11.31
C GLU A 55 -7.60 7.41 -12.62
N SER A 56 -7.06 8.03 -13.67
CA SER A 56 -7.71 8.08 -14.98
C SER A 56 -7.78 6.69 -15.61
N TRP A 57 -6.69 5.92 -15.51
CA TRP A 57 -6.61 4.56 -16.01
C TRP A 57 -7.62 3.63 -15.31
N LEU A 58 -7.77 3.70 -13.99
CA LEU A 58 -8.77 2.93 -13.25
C LEU A 58 -10.21 3.28 -13.67
N LYS A 59 -10.49 4.58 -13.87
CA LYS A 59 -11.79 5.06 -14.35
C LYS A 59 -12.10 4.56 -15.76
N ASP A 60 -11.08 4.48 -16.63
CA ASP A 60 -11.21 3.89 -17.97
C ASP A 60 -11.47 2.37 -17.94
N GLN A 61 -11.19 1.70 -16.81
CA GLN A 61 -11.56 0.29 -16.54
C GLN A 61 -12.89 0.16 -15.77
N ASP A 62 -13.73 1.20 -15.77
CA ASP A 62 -15.03 1.25 -15.09
C ASP A 62 -14.96 1.05 -13.55
N LYS A 63 -13.81 1.31 -12.92
CA LYS A 63 -13.69 1.26 -11.46
C LYS A 63 -14.19 2.56 -10.81
N ASP A 64 -14.82 2.42 -9.65
CA ASP A 64 -15.18 3.57 -8.79
C ASP A 64 -13.94 4.04 -8.04
N VAL A 65 -13.60 5.33 -8.14
CA VAL A 65 -12.33 5.87 -7.65
C VAL A 65 -12.52 7.22 -6.96
N GLU A 66 -12.18 7.25 -5.69
CA GLU A 66 -12.00 8.45 -4.88
C GLU A 66 -10.51 8.81 -4.77
N TYR A 67 -10.17 10.08 -5.04
CA TYR A 67 -8.80 10.57 -4.99
C TYR A 67 -8.63 11.55 -3.84
N ILE A 68 -7.74 11.23 -2.90
CA ILE A 68 -7.45 12.05 -1.73
C ILE A 68 -6.15 12.82 -1.98
N GLU A 69 -6.26 14.15 -2.04
CA GLU A 69 -5.12 15.05 -2.23
C GLU A 69 -4.31 15.22 -0.94
N ALA A 70 -3.02 15.53 -1.06
CA ALA A 70 -2.09 15.68 0.07
C ALA A 70 -2.44 16.86 1.00
N ASN A 71 -3.29 17.79 0.57
CA ASN A 71 -3.76 18.89 1.41
C ASN A 71 -5.05 18.55 2.18
N ASP A 72 -5.65 17.39 1.90
CA ASP A 72 -6.80 16.88 2.61
C ASP A 72 -6.37 16.27 3.95
N ASP A 73 -7.18 16.45 4.99
CA ASP A 73 -6.93 15.85 6.29
C ASP A 73 -6.90 14.31 6.21
N ASN A 74 -7.71 13.72 5.33
CA ASN A 74 -7.76 12.28 5.09
C ASN A 74 -6.54 11.75 4.31
N SER A 75 -5.59 12.60 3.90
CA SER A 75 -4.29 12.12 3.38
C SER A 75 -3.46 11.41 4.47
N ASP A 76 -3.74 11.67 5.75
CA ASP A 76 -3.25 10.86 6.85
C ASP A 76 -4.11 9.62 7.01
N ILE A 77 -3.53 8.45 6.72
CA ILE A 77 -4.22 7.16 6.75
C ILE A 77 -4.98 6.89 8.06
N ARG A 78 -4.50 7.42 9.19
CA ARG A 78 -5.15 7.26 10.50
C ARG A 78 -6.50 7.98 10.56
N LYS A 79 -6.59 9.14 9.91
CA LYS A 79 -7.84 9.92 9.81
C LYS A 79 -8.77 9.29 8.79
N LEU A 80 -8.24 8.83 7.66
CA LEU A 80 -9.03 8.17 6.63
C LEU A 80 -9.71 6.89 7.15
N ILE A 81 -8.99 6.00 7.84
CA ILE A 81 -9.58 4.77 8.37
C ILE A 81 -10.71 5.10 9.37
N ALA A 82 -10.50 6.08 10.25
CA ALA A 82 -11.53 6.56 11.17
C ALA A 82 -12.76 7.12 10.42
N HIS A 83 -12.52 7.90 9.35
CA HIS A 83 -13.57 8.46 8.52
C HIS A 83 -14.40 7.36 7.82
N LEU A 84 -13.73 6.42 7.14
CA LEU A 84 -14.37 5.30 6.44
C LEU A 84 -15.18 4.41 7.40
N ALA A 85 -14.64 4.13 8.60
CA ALA A 85 -15.38 3.42 9.63
C ALA A 85 -16.67 4.16 10.03
N GLY A 86 -16.61 5.50 10.13
CA GLY A 86 -17.78 6.36 10.37
C GLY A 86 -18.84 6.29 9.25
N GLU A 87 -18.44 5.99 8.02
CA GLU A 87 -19.33 5.75 6.87
C GLU A 87 -19.85 4.30 6.79
N GLY A 88 -19.42 3.46 7.74
CA GLY A 88 -19.79 2.07 7.88
C GLY A 88 -18.99 1.12 7.01
N ILE A 89 -17.79 1.50 6.56
CA ILE A 89 -16.83 0.56 5.98
C ILE A 89 -16.38 -0.40 7.08
N GLU A 90 -16.46 -1.69 6.78
CA GLU A 90 -16.17 -2.78 7.71
C GLU A 90 -14.86 -3.49 7.34
N LYS A 91 -14.40 -3.37 6.09
CA LYS A 91 -13.17 -3.99 5.59
C LYS A 91 -12.42 -3.11 4.62
N ILE A 92 -11.10 -3.19 4.69
CA ILE A 92 -10.16 -2.55 3.77
C ILE A 92 -9.26 -3.61 3.15
N CYS A 93 -9.16 -3.58 1.82
CA CYS A 93 -8.23 -4.37 1.04
C CYS A 93 -7.05 -3.49 0.61
N LEU A 94 -5.82 -3.99 0.75
CA LEU A 94 -4.62 -3.25 0.35
C LEU A 94 -3.45 -4.18 -0.01
N LEU A 95 -2.50 -3.68 -0.79
CA LEU A 95 -1.19 -4.33 -0.92
C LEU A 95 -0.33 -3.96 0.28
N ASN A 96 0.39 -4.95 0.82
CA ASN A 96 1.37 -4.78 1.88
C ASN A 96 2.18 -3.49 1.66
N PRO A 97 2.07 -2.49 2.55
CA PRO A 97 2.59 -1.16 2.29
C PRO A 97 4.11 -1.10 2.13
N THR A 98 4.86 -2.10 2.62
CA THR A 98 6.33 -2.15 2.60
C THR A 98 6.99 -0.92 3.24
N ASP A 99 6.28 -0.31 4.20
CA ASP A 99 6.73 0.82 5.01
C ASP A 99 6.28 0.61 6.45
N ASN A 100 7.24 0.50 7.36
CA ASN A 100 6.98 0.17 8.76
C ASN A 100 6.09 1.20 9.49
N TRP A 101 6.14 2.47 9.11
CA TRP A 101 5.30 3.49 9.75
C TRP A 101 3.88 3.43 9.20
N LEU A 102 3.72 3.27 7.89
CA LEU A 102 2.41 3.14 7.25
C LEU A 102 1.70 1.87 7.73
N GLU A 103 2.39 0.73 7.74
CA GLU A 103 1.86 -0.54 8.26
C GLU A 103 1.36 -0.42 9.69
N LYS A 104 2.18 0.19 10.56
CA LYS A 104 1.80 0.39 11.95
C LYS A 104 0.58 1.32 12.08
N ARG A 105 0.55 2.42 11.31
CA ARG A 105 -0.57 3.38 11.34
C ARG A 105 -1.87 2.74 10.89
N ILE A 106 -1.82 1.91 9.85
CA ILE A 106 -2.99 1.16 9.36
C ILE A 106 -3.46 0.19 10.43
N ALA A 107 -2.57 -0.66 10.93
CA ALA A 107 -2.92 -1.68 11.92
C ALA A 107 -3.50 -1.09 13.21
N ASP A 108 -2.83 -0.08 13.79
CA ASP A 108 -3.28 0.58 15.02
C ASP A 108 -4.65 1.25 14.82
N SER A 109 -4.86 1.93 13.69
CA SER A 109 -6.11 2.65 13.40
C SER A 109 -7.26 1.70 13.06
N ALA A 110 -6.99 0.62 12.32
CA ALA A 110 -7.97 -0.40 11.99
C ALA A 110 -8.46 -1.15 13.25
N ASP A 111 -7.56 -1.49 14.17
CA ASP A 111 -7.91 -2.10 15.47
C ASP A 111 -8.76 -1.15 16.31
N GLU A 112 -8.37 0.13 16.40
CA GLU A 112 -9.15 1.15 17.14
C GLU A 112 -10.58 1.30 16.63
N HIS A 113 -10.78 1.24 15.31
CA HIS A 113 -12.08 1.45 14.66
C HIS A 113 -12.79 0.16 14.26
N GLN A 114 -12.26 -1.00 14.63
CA GLN A 114 -12.82 -2.33 14.34
C GLN A 114 -13.05 -2.58 12.85
N VAL A 115 -12.08 -2.19 12.02
CA VAL A 115 -12.07 -2.42 10.57
C VAL A 115 -11.17 -3.62 10.26
N GLU A 116 -11.68 -4.58 9.49
CA GLU A 116 -10.88 -5.71 9.00
C GLU A 116 -9.89 -5.25 7.93
N ILE A 117 -8.64 -5.72 8.00
CA ILE A 117 -7.65 -5.52 6.93
C ILE A 117 -7.42 -6.85 6.21
N GLU A 118 -7.64 -6.86 4.90
CA GLU A 118 -7.13 -7.89 4.01
C GLU A 118 -5.90 -7.36 3.28
N GLU A 119 -4.74 -7.90 3.63
CA GLU A 119 -3.45 -7.55 3.04
C GLU A 119 -3.05 -8.58 1.99
N PHE A 120 -2.71 -8.09 0.79
CA PHE A 120 -2.10 -8.88 -0.27
C PHE A 120 -0.59 -8.63 -0.35
N GLU A 121 0.17 -9.61 -0.85
CA GLU A 121 1.61 -9.44 -1.06
C GLU A 121 1.92 -8.32 -2.07
N ASN A 122 2.96 -7.54 -1.77
CA ASN A 122 3.36 -6.42 -2.62
C ASN A 122 4.21 -6.90 -3.79
N GLN A 123 3.87 -6.44 -5.00
CA GLN A 123 4.53 -6.83 -6.25
C GLN A 123 5.88 -6.13 -6.50
N LEU A 124 6.31 -5.20 -5.63
CA LEU A 124 7.63 -4.55 -5.71
C LEU A 124 8.80 -5.54 -5.57
N PHE A 125 8.56 -6.70 -4.95
CA PHE A 125 9.61 -7.65 -4.58
C PHE A 125 9.36 -9.02 -5.21
N LEU A 126 10.46 -9.73 -5.51
CA LEU A 126 10.38 -11.12 -6.00
C LEU A 126 9.99 -12.11 -4.91
N ASN A 127 10.30 -11.79 -3.66
CA ASN A 127 10.11 -12.65 -2.49
C ASN A 127 8.98 -12.10 -1.63
N THR A 128 8.14 -13.00 -1.13
CA THR A 128 7.19 -12.70 -0.05
C THR A 128 7.91 -12.65 1.29
N ARG A 129 7.22 -12.18 2.34
CA ARG A 129 7.76 -12.25 3.71
C ARG A 129 8.03 -13.68 4.15
N ASP A 130 7.17 -14.61 3.74
CA ASP A 130 7.31 -16.04 4.05
C ASP A 130 8.54 -16.65 3.37
N ASP A 131 8.80 -16.32 2.10
CA ASP A 131 10.00 -16.76 1.37
C ASP A 131 11.30 -16.34 2.08
N LEU A 132 11.28 -15.18 2.73
CA LEU A 132 12.40 -14.61 3.47
C LEU A 132 12.55 -15.23 4.86
N GLN A 133 11.47 -15.72 5.47
CA GLN A 133 11.50 -16.29 6.81
C GLN A 133 12.37 -17.55 6.87
N ASP A 134 12.37 -18.38 5.83
CA ASP A 134 13.24 -19.56 5.76
C ASP A 134 14.72 -19.18 5.74
N TRP A 135 15.09 -18.17 4.96
CA TRP A 135 16.49 -17.77 4.79
C TRP A 135 17.01 -17.01 6.01
N PHE A 136 16.26 -16.00 6.47
CA PHE A 136 16.64 -15.11 7.57
C PHE A 136 16.26 -15.63 8.96
N GLY A 137 15.28 -16.53 9.07
CA GLY A 137 14.85 -17.19 10.30
C GLY A 137 15.67 -18.44 10.65
N SER A 138 16.50 -18.93 9.72
CA SER A 138 17.49 -19.95 10.02
C SER A 138 18.50 -19.47 11.08
N LYS A 139 19.11 -20.37 11.86
CA LYS A 139 20.07 -20.06 12.96
C LYS A 139 21.39 -19.42 12.48
N GLU A 140 21.49 -19.02 11.22
CA GLU A 140 22.67 -18.39 10.65
C GLU A 140 22.95 -17.07 11.36
N LYS A 141 24.16 -16.95 11.93
CA LYS A 141 24.57 -15.76 12.69
C LYS A 141 25.05 -14.62 11.80
N LYS A 142 25.14 -14.85 10.48
CA LYS A 142 25.70 -13.90 9.51
C LYS A 142 24.93 -13.95 8.21
N PHE A 143 24.43 -12.79 7.80
CA PHE A 143 23.75 -12.61 6.52
C PHE A 143 24.72 -12.01 5.51
N PHE A 144 25.05 -12.76 4.46
CA PHE A 144 25.88 -12.28 3.35
C PHE A 144 25.04 -12.14 2.09
N GLN A 145 25.04 -10.95 1.49
CA GLN A 145 24.33 -10.67 0.24
C GLN A 145 24.74 -11.65 -0.87
N THR A 146 26.01 -12.01 -0.98
CA THR A 146 26.50 -12.97 -1.98
C THR A 146 25.87 -14.36 -1.83
N SER A 147 25.66 -14.83 -0.59
CA SER A 147 25.04 -16.13 -0.34
C SER A 147 23.55 -16.08 -0.68
N PHE A 148 22.86 -15.05 -0.19
CA PHE A 148 21.44 -14.80 -0.51
C PHE A 148 21.22 -14.74 -2.01
N TYR A 149 22.00 -13.92 -2.72
CA TYR A 149 21.89 -13.76 -4.17
C TYR A 149 22.11 -15.08 -4.94
N LYS A 150 23.06 -15.93 -4.51
CA LYS A 150 23.27 -17.24 -5.14
C LYS A 150 22.08 -18.18 -4.97
N ASP A 151 21.41 -18.14 -3.82
CA ASP A 151 20.25 -18.98 -3.55
C ASP A 151 19.04 -18.49 -4.37
N GLU A 152 18.83 -17.17 -4.42
CA GLU A 152 17.77 -16.56 -5.22
C GLU A 152 17.91 -16.85 -6.72
N ARG A 153 19.15 -16.89 -7.22
CA ARG A 153 19.48 -17.30 -8.61
C ARG A 153 19.32 -18.78 -8.92
N LYS A 154 19.14 -19.63 -7.91
CA LYS A 154 18.85 -21.07 -8.10
C LYS A 154 17.36 -21.35 -8.02
N LYS A 155 16.63 -20.59 -7.20
CA LYS A 155 15.18 -20.67 -7.07
C LYS A 155 14.46 -20.21 -8.35
N ARG A 156 15.08 -19.30 -9.11
CA ARG A 156 14.56 -18.66 -10.33
C ARG A 156 15.63 -18.60 -11.41
#